data_AF-A0A438HDJ9-F1
#
_entry.id   AF-A0A438HDJ9-F1
#
_cell.length_a   1.000
_cell.length_b   1.000
_cell.length_c   1.000
_cell.angle_alpha   90.00
_cell.angle_beta   90.00
_cell.angle_gamma   90.00
#
_symmetry.space_group_name_H-M   'P 1'
#
loop_
_entity.id
_entity.type
_entity.pdbx_description
1 polymer ?
#
loop_
_entity_poly.entity_id
_entity_poly.type
_entity_poly.pdbx_seq_one_letter_code
_entity_poly.pdbx_strand_id
1 'polypeptide(L)'
;MGEMKKLVEEGKIKYIGLSEASASTIRRAHAVHPISAVQLEWSLWSRDVEEDIVPTCRELGIGIVAYSPLGRGFFSSGPKLVENLSQDDYRKDLPRFRPENLKDNSNIFERVNKIAARKGCTPSQLALAWVHHQGSDVCPIPGTTKIENLNQNMGALSVKLTPEEMAELEASSVDAVKGDRYGANLPTWKDSETPPLSSWEA
;
A
#
# COMPACT_ATOMS: atom_id res chain seq x y z
N MET A 1 -2.78 -20.81 -12.21
CA MET A 1 -1.31 -20.84 -12.07
C MET A 1 -0.60 -21.70 -13.11
N GLY A 2 -1.07 -22.92 -13.41
CA GLY A 2 -0.43 -23.77 -14.43
C GLY A 2 -0.24 -23.08 -15.78
N GLU A 3 -1.23 -22.32 -16.25
CA GLU A 3 -1.10 -21.57 -17.51
C GLU A 3 -0.06 -20.45 -17.45
N MET A 4 0.02 -19.73 -16.32
CA MET A 4 1.04 -18.70 -16.11
C MET A 4 2.45 -19.30 -16.12
N LYS A 5 2.63 -20.49 -15.55
CA LYS A 5 3.89 -21.25 -15.61
C LYS A 5 4.29 -21.57 -17.05
N LYS A 6 3.35 -22.03 -17.89
CA LYS A 6 3.62 -22.27 -19.32
C LYS A 6 4.07 -21.00 -20.03
N LEU A 7 3.44 -19.85 -19.76
CA LEU A 7 3.86 -18.58 -20.36
C LEU A 7 5.29 -18.17 -19.97
N VAL A 8 5.75 -18.54 -18.76
CA VAL A 8 7.16 -18.37 -18.36
C VAL A 8 8.06 -19.33 -19.14
N GLU A 9 7.68 -20.61 -19.25
CA GLU A 9 8.44 -21.63 -19.99
C GLU A 9 8.54 -21.33 -21.49
N GLU A 10 7.49 -20.76 -22.08
CA GLU A 10 7.45 -20.27 -23.47
C GLU A 10 8.24 -18.96 -23.65
N GLY A 11 8.73 -18.34 -22.57
CA GLY A 11 9.46 -17.07 -22.61
C GLY A 11 8.61 -15.83 -22.92
N LYS A 12 7.27 -15.95 -22.87
CA LYS A 12 6.34 -14.84 -23.12
C LYS A 12 6.29 -13.86 -21.96
N ILE A 13 6.48 -14.34 -20.74
CA ILE A 13 6.62 -13.52 -19.53
C ILE A 13 7.85 -13.97 -18.75
N LYS A 14 8.47 -13.05 -18.02
CA LYS A 14 9.66 -13.34 -17.20
C LYS A 14 9.32 -13.73 -15.76
N TYR A 15 8.25 -13.15 -15.22
CA TYR A 15 7.90 -13.21 -13.80
C TYR A 15 6.39 -13.27 -13.63
N ILE A 16 5.95 -13.83 -12.51
CA ILE A 16 4.53 -13.87 -12.13
C ILE A 16 4.36 -13.05 -10.85
N GLY A 17 3.37 -12.18 -10.84
CA GLY A 17 2.93 -11.47 -9.65
C GLY A 17 1.46 -11.76 -9.32
N LEU A 18 1.09 -11.53 -8.07
CA LEU A 18 -0.30 -11.55 -7.61
C LEU A 18 -0.69 -10.17 -7.11
N SER A 19 -1.99 -9.90 -7.02
CA SER A 19 -2.52 -8.65 -6.46
C SER A 19 -3.70 -8.95 -5.57
N GLU A 20 -3.78 -8.29 -4.40
CA GLU A 20 -4.85 -8.44 -3.39
C GLU A 20 -5.19 -9.92 -3.08
N ALA A 21 -4.19 -10.81 -3.05
CA ALA A 21 -4.37 -12.22 -2.75
C ALA A 21 -4.21 -12.49 -1.25
N SER A 22 -4.99 -13.42 -0.70
CA SER A 22 -4.81 -13.88 0.67
C SER A 22 -3.47 -14.59 0.88
N ALA A 23 -3.01 -14.68 2.13
CA ALA A 23 -1.79 -15.42 2.47
C ALA A 23 -1.82 -16.88 2.01
N SER A 24 -2.96 -17.56 2.14
CA SER A 24 -3.08 -18.96 1.75
C SER A 24 -3.11 -19.14 0.23
N THR A 25 -3.71 -18.19 -0.52
CA THR A 25 -3.63 -18.14 -1.99
C THR A 25 -2.20 -17.91 -2.45
N ILE A 26 -1.47 -17.00 -1.82
CA ILE A 26 -0.05 -16.74 -2.14
C ILE A 26 0.76 -18.03 -1.99
N ARG A 27 0.62 -18.74 -0.87
CA ARG A 27 1.34 -20.02 -0.61
C ARG A 27 0.99 -21.09 -1.64
N ARG A 28 -0.30 -21.28 -1.96
CA ARG A 28 -0.72 -22.25 -2.99
C ARG A 28 -0.18 -21.91 -4.36
N ALA A 29 -0.21 -20.64 -4.75
CA ALA A 29 0.30 -20.20 -6.03
C ALA A 29 1.82 -20.38 -6.13
N HIS A 30 2.54 -20.00 -5.07
CA HIS A 30 4.00 -20.12 -5.00
C HIS A 30 4.48 -21.59 -5.02
N ALA A 31 3.68 -22.52 -4.49
CA ALA A 31 3.96 -23.95 -4.58
C ALA A 31 3.89 -24.51 -6.02
N VAL A 32 3.15 -23.85 -6.93
CA VAL A 32 3.04 -24.25 -8.35
C VAL A 32 4.15 -23.63 -9.20
N HIS A 33 4.42 -22.33 -9.00
CA HIS A 33 5.51 -21.60 -9.64
C HIS A 33 5.90 -20.39 -8.77
N PRO A 34 7.20 -20.05 -8.64
CA PRO A 34 7.64 -18.93 -7.82
C PRO A 34 6.92 -17.61 -8.16
N ILE A 35 6.24 -17.04 -7.16
CA ILE A 35 5.68 -15.68 -7.27
C ILE A 35 6.78 -14.68 -6.97
N SER A 36 7.03 -13.76 -7.90
CA SER A 36 8.09 -12.76 -7.78
C SER A 36 7.66 -11.54 -6.98
N ALA A 37 6.38 -11.15 -7.08
CA ALA A 37 5.86 -9.99 -6.37
C ALA A 37 4.38 -10.14 -5.98
N VAL A 38 4.00 -9.54 -4.86
CA VAL A 38 2.59 -9.34 -4.47
C VAL A 38 2.32 -7.84 -4.39
N GLN A 39 1.29 -7.39 -5.11
CA GLN A 39 0.84 -6.01 -5.09
C GLN A 39 -0.37 -5.82 -4.16
N LEU A 40 -0.32 -4.82 -3.29
CA LEU A 40 -1.35 -4.56 -2.26
C LEU A 40 -1.34 -3.11 -1.78
N GLU A 41 -2.41 -2.66 -1.12
CA GLU A 41 -2.40 -1.33 -0.50
C GLU A 41 -1.56 -1.34 0.77
N TRP A 42 -0.52 -0.51 0.82
CA TRP A 42 0.26 -0.30 2.04
C TRP A 42 0.72 1.15 2.12
N SER A 43 0.40 1.80 3.23
CA SER A 43 0.81 3.16 3.53
C SER A 43 0.76 3.38 5.03
N LEU A 44 1.19 4.56 5.49
CA LEU A 44 0.92 4.99 6.86
C LEU A 44 -0.58 4.90 7.22
N TRP A 45 -1.48 4.95 6.23
CA TRP A 45 -2.93 4.91 6.44
C TRP A 45 -3.55 3.50 6.38
N SER A 46 -2.87 2.55 5.75
CA SER A 46 -3.39 1.19 5.47
C SER A 46 -2.31 0.19 5.82
N ARG A 47 -2.44 -0.45 6.98
CA ARG A 47 -1.42 -1.33 7.59
C ARG A 47 -1.92 -2.74 7.87
N ASP A 48 -3.14 -3.06 7.47
CA ASP A 48 -3.77 -4.37 7.67
C ASP A 48 -2.95 -5.53 7.09
N VAL A 49 -2.25 -5.29 5.98
CA VAL A 49 -1.38 -6.29 5.32
C VAL A 49 -0.18 -6.74 6.17
N GLU A 50 0.17 -6.00 7.22
CA GLU A 50 1.27 -6.35 8.13
C GLU A 50 0.93 -7.56 9.02
N GLU A 51 -0.36 -7.88 9.16
CA GLU A 51 -0.85 -9.03 9.91
C GLU A 51 -0.38 -10.35 9.27
N ASP A 52 -0.68 -10.56 7.99
CA ASP A 52 -0.49 -11.87 7.34
C ASP A 52 0.31 -11.81 6.03
N ILE A 53 0.10 -10.77 5.20
CA ILE A 53 0.64 -10.75 3.84
C ILE A 53 2.11 -10.40 3.84
N VAL A 54 2.53 -9.36 4.58
CA VAL A 54 3.93 -8.95 4.68
C VAL A 54 4.81 -10.09 5.25
N PRO A 55 4.44 -10.75 6.38
CA PRO A 55 5.18 -11.92 6.86
C PRO A 55 5.25 -13.06 5.84
N THR A 56 4.13 -13.36 5.17
CA THR A 56 4.08 -14.44 4.16
C THR A 56 4.98 -14.15 2.96
N CYS A 57 5.00 -12.90 2.46
CA CYS A 57 5.88 -12.52 1.37
C CYS A 57 7.36 -12.66 1.76
N ARG A 58 7.72 -12.19 2.96
CA ARG A 58 9.11 -12.28 3.47
C ARG A 58 9.56 -13.72 3.68
N GLU A 59 8.71 -14.58 4.24
CA GLU A 59 8.99 -16.01 4.42
C GLU A 59 9.30 -16.70 3.07
N LEU A 60 8.56 -16.34 2.02
CA LEU A 60 8.68 -16.94 0.69
C LEU A 60 9.67 -16.22 -0.23
N GLY A 61 10.35 -15.16 0.24
CA GLY A 61 11.28 -14.35 -0.57
C GLY A 61 10.60 -13.59 -1.72
N ILE A 62 9.35 -13.17 -1.54
CA ILE A 62 8.52 -12.47 -2.52
C ILE A 62 8.63 -10.96 -2.31
N GLY A 63 8.81 -10.18 -3.40
CA GLY A 63 8.79 -8.73 -3.33
C GLY A 63 7.39 -8.15 -3.06
N ILE A 64 7.32 -7.01 -2.40
CA ILE A 64 6.05 -6.33 -2.06
C ILE A 64 5.93 -5.06 -2.89
N VAL A 65 4.86 -4.93 -3.67
CA VAL A 65 4.58 -3.76 -4.50
C VAL A 65 3.43 -2.95 -3.89
N ALA A 66 3.74 -1.83 -3.24
CA ALA A 66 2.75 -1.05 -2.49
C ALA A 66 2.03 -0.03 -3.38
N TYR A 67 0.71 -0.18 -3.57
CA TYR A 67 -0.12 0.82 -4.23
C TYR A 67 -0.77 1.79 -3.22
N SER A 68 -1.22 2.95 -3.73
CA SER A 68 -1.74 4.07 -2.92
C SER A 68 -0.85 4.45 -1.72
N PRO A 69 0.49 4.52 -1.85
CA PRO A 69 1.39 4.77 -0.72
C PRO A 69 1.15 6.14 -0.05
N LEU A 70 0.48 7.06 -0.76
CA LEU A 70 0.12 8.40 -0.27
C LEU A 70 -1.30 8.49 0.30
N GLY A 71 -1.91 7.36 0.69
CA GLY A 71 -3.26 7.35 1.28
C GLY A 71 -4.31 7.93 0.32
N ARG A 72 -4.24 7.56 -0.96
CA ARG A 72 -5.15 8.04 -2.02
C ARG A 72 -5.19 9.58 -2.17
N GLY A 73 -4.05 10.23 -1.89
CA GLY A 73 -3.85 11.68 -1.98
C GLY A 73 -3.95 12.40 -0.64
N PHE A 74 -4.34 11.71 0.44
CA PHE A 74 -4.46 12.30 1.76
C PHE A 74 -3.12 12.85 2.25
N PHE A 75 -2.00 12.14 2.06
CA PHE A 75 -0.67 12.62 2.45
C PHE A 75 -0.07 13.68 1.49
N SER A 76 -0.82 14.08 0.46
CA SER A 76 -0.44 15.22 -0.39
C SER A 76 -1.16 16.50 -0.01
N SER A 77 -2.46 16.41 0.28
CA SER A 77 -3.31 17.60 0.45
C SER A 77 -3.96 17.69 1.82
N GLY A 78 -3.80 16.68 2.66
CA GLY A 78 -4.46 16.59 3.96
C GLY A 78 -5.99 16.61 3.83
N PRO A 79 -6.72 17.13 4.84
CA PRO A 79 -8.17 17.18 4.81
C PRO A 79 -8.73 18.03 3.66
N LYS A 80 -7.99 19.03 3.18
CA LYS A 80 -8.40 19.87 2.04
C LYS A 80 -8.54 19.09 0.72
N LEU A 81 -8.08 17.83 0.68
CA LEU A 81 -8.30 16.95 -0.46
C LEU A 81 -9.79 16.88 -0.81
N VAL A 82 -10.68 16.73 0.18
CA VAL A 82 -12.11 16.47 -0.07
C VAL A 82 -12.83 17.64 -0.73
N GLU A 83 -12.34 18.86 -0.52
CA GLU A 83 -12.86 20.09 -1.13
C GLU A 83 -12.62 20.12 -2.65
N ASN A 84 -11.59 19.41 -3.13
CA ASN A 84 -11.16 19.40 -4.53
C ASN A 84 -11.59 18.13 -5.29
N LEU A 85 -12.33 17.23 -4.64
CA LEU A 85 -12.85 16.02 -5.28
C LEU A 85 -14.06 16.36 -6.17
N SER A 86 -14.05 15.86 -7.42
CA SER A 86 -15.21 15.95 -8.31
C SER A 86 -16.42 15.24 -7.70
N GLN A 87 -17.62 15.54 -8.20
CA GLN A 87 -18.86 14.94 -7.67
C GLN A 87 -18.83 13.40 -7.76
N ASP A 88 -18.29 12.86 -8.85
CA ASP A 88 -18.24 11.41 -9.10
C ASP A 88 -16.97 10.72 -8.56
N ASP A 89 -16.17 11.39 -7.72
CA ASP A 89 -14.96 10.79 -7.16
C ASP A 89 -15.29 9.74 -6.10
N TYR A 90 -14.99 8.47 -6.38
CA TYR A 90 -15.28 7.34 -5.49
C TYR A 90 -14.66 7.48 -4.08
N ARG A 91 -13.62 8.31 -3.90
CA ARG A 91 -13.04 8.53 -2.56
C ARG A 91 -14.04 9.13 -1.59
N LYS A 92 -15.06 9.85 -2.09
CA LYS A 92 -16.16 10.38 -1.26
C LYS A 92 -16.98 9.28 -0.58
N ASP A 93 -16.96 8.07 -1.12
CA ASP A 93 -17.68 6.93 -0.55
C ASP A 93 -16.86 6.11 0.44
N LEU A 94 -15.55 6.31 0.46
CA LEU A 94 -14.68 5.60 1.39
C LEU A 94 -14.89 6.12 2.82
N PRO A 95 -15.07 5.23 3.81
CA PRO A 95 -15.31 5.61 5.20
C PRO A 95 -14.30 6.63 5.74
N ARG A 96 -13.01 6.48 5.41
CA ARG A 96 -11.92 7.36 5.85
C ARG A 96 -12.05 8.83 5.44
N PHE A 97 -12.80 9.10 4.38
CA PHE A 97 -13.05 10.45 3.87
C PHE A 97 -14.42 11.00 4.28
N ARG A 98 -15.23 10.24 5.03
CA ARG A 98 -16.47 10.77 5.63
C ARG A 98 -16.13 11.85 6.67
N PRO A 99 -16.94 12.91 6.82
CA PRO A 99 -16.59 14.09 7.62
C PRO A 99 -16.14 13.78 9.06
N GLU A 100 -16.82 12.85 9.72
CA GLU A 100 -16.52 12.41 11.07
C GLU A 100 -15.13 11.77 11.19
N ASN A 101 -14.80 10.87 10.26
CA ASN A 101 -13.51 10.18 10.24
C ASN A 101 -12.40 11.11 9.77
N LEU A 102 -12.67 11.96 8.77
CA LEU A 102 -11.72 12.91 8.21
C LEU A 102 -11.23 13.91 9.27
N LYS A 103 -12.11 14.34 10.17
CA LYS A 103 -11.75 15.21 11.29
C LYS A 103 -10.69 14.57 12.19
N ASP A 104 -10.90 13.32 12.59
CA ASP A 104 -9.95 12.60 13.46
C ASP A 104 -8.64 12.32 12.73
N ASN A 105 -8.77 11.87 11.48
CA ASN A 105 -7.68 11.60 10.55
C ASN A 105 -6.82 12.85 10.25
N SER A 106 -7.38 14.05 10.32
CA SER A 106 -6.62 15.30 10.13
C SER A 106 -5.49 15.44 11.15
N ASN A 107 -5.66 14.90 12.36
CA ASN A 107 -4.60 14.90 13.37
C ASN A 107 -3.38 14.08 12.94
N ILE A 108 -3.59 13.00 12.17
CA ILE A 108 -2.52 12.18 11.59
C ILE A 108 -1.75 13.01 10.57
N PHE A 109 -2.45 13.71 9.67
CA PHE A 109 -1.82 14.61 8.71
C PHE A 109 -0.95 15.65 9.39
N GLU A 110 -1.48 16.32 10.42
CA GLU A 110 -0.75 17.39 11.12
C GLU A 110 0.52 16.89 11.79
N ARG A 111 0.51 15.67 12.34
CA ARG A 111 1.72 15.04 12.90
C ARG A 111 2.75 14.75 11.83
N VAL A 112 2.34 14.11 10.73
CA VAL A 112 3.24 13.84 9.57
C VAL A 112 3.79 15.15 9.00
N ASN A 113 2.96 16.19 8.90
CA ASN A 113 3.36 17.50 8.40
C ASN A 113 4.41 18.17 9.30
N LYS A 114 4.28 18.06 10.62
CA LYS A 114 5.29 18.55 11.57
C LYS A 114 6.62 17.85 11.41
N ILE A 115 6.63 16.53 11.27
CA ILE A 115 7.86 15.75 11.05
C ILE A 115 8.48 16.13 9.71
N ALA A 116 7.67 16.25 8.66
CA ALA A 116 8.11 16.62 7.32
C ALA A 116 8.77 18.01 7.31
N ALA A 117 8.18 18.97 8.01
CA ALA A 117 8.72 20.32 8.18
C ALA A 117 10.07 20.32 8.91
N ARG A 118 10.21 19.58 10.03
CA ARG A 118 11.51 19.44 10.73
C ARG A 118 12.59 18.85 9.84
N LYS A 119 12.18 17.96 8.93
CA LYS A 119 13.07 17.24 8.01
C LYS A 119 13.37 18.00 6.71
N GLY A 120 12.65 19.09 6.44
CA GLY A 120 12.79 19.86 5.21
C GLY A 120 12.27 19.13 3.96
N CYS A 121 11.25 18.28 4.10
CA CYS A 121 10.61 17.57 2.99
C CYS A 121 9.09 17.79 2.99
N THR A 122 8.40 17.37 1.92
CA THR A 122 6.93 17.43 1.88
C THR A 122 6.30 16.26 2.65
N PRO A 123 5.05 16.39 3.12
CA PRO A 123 4.33 15.26 3.73
C PRO A 123 4.23 14.05 2.80
N SER A 124 4.11 14.27 1.48
CA SER A 124 4.12 13.18 0.49
C SER A 124 5.46 12.48 0.41
N GLN A 125 6.55 13.23 0.41
CA GLN A 125 7.90 12.66 0.44
C GLN A 125 8.13 11.85 1.70
N LEU A 126 7.70 12.37 2.85
CA LEU A 126 7.85 11.67 4.12
C LEU A 126 7.03 10.37 4.16
N ALA A 127 5.76 10.40 3.74
CA ALA A 127 4.90 9.22 3.68
C ALA A 127 5.43 8.17 2.70
N LEU A 128 5.91 8.58 1.54
CA LEU A 128 6.51 7.66 0.57
C LEU A 128 7.85 7.09 1.06
N ALA A 129 8.68 7.92 1.70
CA ALA A 129 9.93 7.48 2.32
C ALA A 129 9.67 6.43 3.40
N TRP A 130 8.64 6.60 4.22
CA TRP A 130 8.25 5.59 5.20
C TRP A 130 7.98 4.23 4.56
N VAL A 131 7.25 4.19 3.43
CA VAL A 131 6.99 2.92 2.71
C VAL A 131 8.29 2.31 2.19
N HIS A 132 9.21 3.12 1.64
CA HIS A 132 10.53 2.64 1.23
C HIS A 132 11.37 2.07 2.40
N HIS A 133 11.19 2.58 3.62
CA HIS A 133 11.93 2.11 4.79
C HIS A 133 11.36 0.83 5.41
N GLN A 134 10.21 0.33 4.93
CA GLN A 134 9.64 -0.92 5.41
C GLN A 134 10.49 -2.16 5.07
N GLY A 135 11.35 -2.08 4.05
CA GLY A 135 12.31 -3.14 3.73
C GLY A 135 12.87 -3.03 2.30
N SER A 136 14.00 -3.69 2.04
CA SER A 136 14.60 -3.74 0.71
C SER A 136 13.78 -4.55 -0.31
N ASP A 137 12.83 -5.34 0.19
CA ASP A 137 11.83 -6.10 -0.54
C ASP A 137 10.60 -5.27 -0.96
N VAL A 138 10.53 -3.98 -0.59
CA VAL A 138 9.36 -3.13 -0.81
C VAL A 138 9.59 -2.12 -1.94
N CYS A 139 8.66 -2.08 -2.90
CA CYS A 139 8.66 -1.17 -4.04
C CYS A 139 7.31 -0.44 -4.17
N PRO A 140 7.15 0.78 -3.62
CA PRO A 140 5.93 1.56 -3.81
C PRO A 140 5.82 2.08 -5.25
N ILE A 141 4.58 2.16 -5.75
CA ILE A 141 4.27 2.60 -7.12
C ILE A 141 3.38 3.86 -7.15
N PRO A 142 3.86 5.02 -6.67
CA PRO A 142 3.09 6.26 -6.71
C PRO A 142 2.88 6.74 -8.15
N GLY A 143 1.64 6.79 -8.60
CA GLY A 143 1.26 7.33 -9.91
C GLY A 143 1.15 8.86 -9.92
N THR A 144 1.36 9.47 -11.09
CA THR A 144 1.17 10.92 -11.29
C THR A 144 0.97 11.27 -12.76
N THR A 145 0.25 12.35 -13.05
CA THR A 145 0.10 12.97 -14.38
C THR A 145 0.93 14.24 -14.55
N LYS A 146 1.62 14.70 -13.50
CA LYS A 146 2.42 15.94 -13.48
C LYS A 146 3.89 15.62 -13.21
N ILE A 147 4.78 16.29 -13.95
CA ILE A 147 6.23 16.12 -13.82
C ILE A 147 6.74 16.61 -12.46
N GLU A 148 6.14 17.68 -11.92
CA GLU A 148 6.49 18.21 -10.61
C GLU A 148 6.27 17.17 -9.51
N ASN A 149 5.15 16.44 -9.58
CA ASN A 149 4.84 15.35 -8.66
C ASN A 149 5.76 14.14 -8.86
N LEU A 150 6.18 13.85 -10.10
CA LEU A 150 7.19 12.81 -10.37
C LEU A 150 8.51 13.16 -9.68
N ASN A 151 8.96 14.41 -9.80
CA ASN A 151 10.15 14.91 -9.13
C ASN A 151 10.01 14.87 -7.60
N GLN A 152 8.83 15.19 -7.06
CA GLN A 152 8.55 15.05 -5.63
C GLN A 152 8.63 13.59 -5.18
N ASN A 153 8.04 12.65 -5.93
CA ASN A 153 8.10 11.22 -5.63
C ASN A 153 9.55 10.72 -5.62
N MET A 154 10.36 11.09 -6.62
CA MET A 154 11.79 10.75 -6.65
C MET A 154 12.55 11.33 -5.46
N GLY A 155 12.21 12.56 -5.03
CA GLY A 155 12.83 13.20 -3.86
C GLY A 155 12.62 12.44 -2.54
N ALA A 156 11.61 11.56 -2.45
CA ALA A 156 11.41 10.71 -1.27
C ALA A 156 12.57 9.73 -1.04
N LEU A 157 13.29 9.32 -2.09
CA LEU A 157 14.45 8.41 -1.99
C LEU A 157 15.63 9.02 -1.21
N SER A 158 15.69 10.36 -1.16
CA SER A 158 16.72 11.12 -0.43
C SER A 158 16.36 11.33 1.04
N VAL A 159 15.11 11.07 1.44
CA VAL A 159 14.67 11.23 2.83
C VAL A 159 15.12 10.00 3.62
N LYS A 160 15.97 10.19 4.64
CA LYS A 160 16.44 9.11 5.53
C LYS A 160 15.74 9.19 6.86
N LEU A 161 15.03 8.14 7.27
CA LEU A 161 14.30 8.12 8.54
C LEU A 161 15.13 7.46 9.63
N THR A 162 15.28 8.14 10.77
CA THR A 162 15.88 7.52 11.96
C THR A 162 14.89 6.56 12.61
N PRO A 163 15.35 5.62 13.46
CA PRO A 163 14.46 4.74 14.21
C PRO A 163 13.41 5.50 15.04
N GLU A 164 13.78 6.66 15.59
CA GLU A 164 12.89 7.51 16.39
C GLU A 164 11.83 8.18 15.51
N GLU A 165 12.20 8.68 14.33
CA GLU A 165 11.26 9.26 13.38
C GLU A 165 10.29 8.20 12.82
N MET A 166 10.80 6.98 12.57
CA MET A 166 9.96 5.84 12.20
C MET A 166 8.94 5.54 13.30
N ALA A 167 9.38 5.40 14.56
CA ALA A 167 8.49 5.15 15.68
C ALA A 167 7.45 6.28 15.87
N GLU A 168 7.84 7.55 15.70
CA GLU A 168 6.93 8.70 15.78
C GLU A 168 5.86 8.67 14.67
N LEU A 169 6.25 8.30 13.44
CA LEU A 169 5.34 8.14 12.31
C LEU A 169 4.35 6.98 12.55
N GLU A 170 4.84 5.84 13.02
CA GLU A 170 4.02 4.66 13.26
C GLU A 170 3.03 4.87 14.41
N ALA A 171 3.46 5.48 15.51
CA ALA A 171 2.60 5.87 16.62
C ALA A 171 1.54 6.90 16.21
N SER A 172 1.78 7.64 15.12
CA SER A 172 0.80 8.59 14.59
C SER A 172 -0.31 7.92 13.78
N SER A 173 -0.18 6.64 13.40
CA SER A 173 -1.08 6.02 12.43
C SER A 173 -1.73 4.69 12.83
N VAL A 174 -1.02 3.77 13.49
CA VAL A 174 -1.46 2.36 13.69
C VAL A 174 -2.86 2.25 14.30
N ASP A 175 -3.14 3.01 15.37
CA ASP A 175 -4.42 2.97 16.09
C ASP A 175 -5.26 4.23 15.89
N ALA A 176 -4.76 5.18 15.10
CA ALA A 176 -5.35 6.51 14.97
C ALA A 176 -6.30 6.63 13.78
N VAL A 177 -6.13 5.79 12.74
CA VAL A 177 -6.94 5.90 11.52
C VAL A 177 -8.39 5.54 11.80
N LYS A 178 -9.30 6.47 11.49
CA LYS A 178 -10.74 6.26 11.59
C LYS A 178 -11.35 5.95 10.23
N GLY A 179 -12.27 4.99 10.22
CA GLY A 179 -12.92 4.46 9.04
C GLY A 179 -12.10 3.37 8.32
N ASP A 180 -12.82 2.42 7.74
CA ASP A 180 -12.24 1.33 6.96
C ASP A 180 -11.66 1.80 5.62
N ARG A 181 -10.73 1.00 5.07
CA ARG A 181 -10.10 1.21 3.75
C ARG A 181 -11.13 1.25 2.63
N TYR A 182 -12.16 0.41 2.76
CA TYR A 182 -13.31 0.31 1.86
C TYR A 182 -14.60 0.21 2.67
N GLY A 183 -15.75 0.47 2.05
CA GLY A 183 -17.05 0.15 2.66
C GLY A 183 -17.26 -1.36 2.79
N ALA A 184 -18.19 -1.77 3.67
CA ALA A 184 -18.41 -3.16 4.11
C ALA A 184 -18.63 -4.22 2.99
N ASN A 185 -18.91 -3.81 1.75
CA ASN A 185 -19.24 -4.71 0.64
C ASN A 185 -18.09 -4.91 -0.36
N LEU A 186 -16.92 -4.31 -0.15
CA LEU A 186 -15.79 -4.44 -1.06
C LEU A 186 -14.76 -5.43 -0.50
N PRO A 187 -14.42 -6.49 -1.24
CA PRO A 187 -13.47 -7.49 -0.78
C PRO A 187 -12.08 -6.89 -0.66
N THR A 188 -11.30 -7.45 0.25
CA THR A 188 -9.88 -7.17 0.41
C THR A 188 -9.08 -8.47 0.25
N TRP A 189 -7.75 -8.40 0.40
CA TRP A 189 -6.93 -9.61 0.51
C TRP A 189 -7.44 -10.61 1.57
N LYS A 190 -8.13 -10.14 2.63
CA LYS A 190 -8.69 -10.99 3.69
C LYS A 190 -9.75 -11.98 3.16
N ASP A 191 -10.51 -11.56 2.15
CA ASP A 191 -11.61 -12.34 1.57
C ASP A 191 -11.27 -12.90 0.19
N SER A 192 -10.06 -12.61 -0.31
CA SER A 192 -9.61 -12.97 -1.66
C SER A 192 -8.93 -14.33 -1.66
N GLU A 193 -9.73 -15.36 -1.37
CA GLU A 193 -9.29 -16.75 -1.35
C GLU A 193 -9.46 -17.47 -2.68
N THR A 194 -8.77 -18.60 -2.81
CA THR A 194 -8.87 -19.51 -3.96
C THR A 194 -9.15 -20.94 -3.50
N PRO A 195 -9.82 -21.77 -4.32
CA PRO A 195 -10.00 -23.18 -4.00
C PRO A 195 -8.68 -23.90 -3.71
N PRO A 196 -8.68 -24.95 -2.88
CA PRO A 196 -7.48 -25.73 -2.58
C PRO A 196 -6.95 -26.42 -3.84
N LEU A 197 -5.65 -26.73 -3.88
CA LEU A 197 -5.06 -27.42 -5.03
C LEU A 197 -5.70 -28.79 -5.29
N SER A 198 -6.19 -29.46 -4.25
CA SER A 198 -6.88 -30.75 -4.35
C SER A 198 -8.22 -30.68 -5.08
N SER A 199 -8.83 -29.50 -5.24
CA SER A 199 -10.08 -29.36 -6.00
C SER A 199 -9.83 -29.14 -7.49
N TRP A 200 -8.57 -29.16 -7.94
CA TRP A 200 -8.22 -29.02 -9.35
C TRP A 200 -8.02 -30.39 -9.99
N GLU A 201 -8.89 -30.76 -10.91
CA GLU A 201 -8.71 -31.91 -11.80
C GLU A 201 -7.93 -31.44 -13.04
N ALA A 202 -6.79 -32.08 -13.31
CA ALA A 202 -5.87 -31.73 -14.39
C ALA A 202 -6.32 -32.26 -15.75
#